data_AF-A0A2G6L9E1-F1
#
_entry.id   AF-A0A2G6L9E1-F1
#
_cell.length_a   1.000
_cell.length_b   1.000
_cell.length_c   1.000
_cell.angle_alpha   90.00
_cell.angle_beta   90.00
_cell.angle_gamma   90.00
#
_symmetry.space_group_name_H-M   'P 1'
#
loop_
_entity.id
_entity.type
_entity.pdbx_description
1 polymer ?
#
loop_
_entity_poly.entity_id
_entity_poly.type
_entity_poly.pdbx_seq_one_letter_code
_entity_poly.pdbx_strand_id
1 'polypeptide(L)'
;MLALNKVCYRWAMTALLASVVVACSGLPDYLTLRYENIPQRLHQHEEMLVRAQKVYDRRKQSEDWQFARYYAEKENWQDKFNLAQSRLSQAKRLYEQELKPLYESNEPEQAKDFARKLDKFDSLLMQSSAAADYPNERLAFLTQVRENAAHYYSAAGGALVTIDQLQKKLRIRAQRVTKDYSHKAEDVARRLATMDGYVDSAKKQYDAVQTQFDQHSKNNHADYAILGDAKQAILESLDKITKYEAATQAKLDELYRSYTRILADQKIDYYVQIRRAAWCDGEYCGNGSETSYRPKRVDGKVFEYFDTYSGNLIATLRSGWMGTDFRLTIPAKYWHALNIDERANMNPKFDQADYWVEKTEARSFHKYIDIVDEKQTRTNWLPVQEDDFWRQWNNLGMAILTKPYGYYQEDSLKNAEPAGMAMVARPDMVDGRPTGSNQYGEWRTDSSGNSFWHYYGMYAFMNGLIQGGRGYSYNNWKNYNQRQRGKPFYGKRRKYGTYGPYAYSKGSAGNGRSEHARRYPDKAKKARRSGFDRGTTTSIRGAGRASRGRGPASGGK
;
A
#
# COMPACT_ATOMS: atom_id res chain seq x y z
N MET A 1 3.71 -18.95 -68.90
CA MET A 1 3.13 -17.66 -69.34
C MET A 1 2.37 -17.08 -68.15
N LEU A 2 3.02 -16.19 -67.38
CA LEU A 2 2.80 -14.72 -67.40
C LEU A 2 1.37 -14.32 -66.98
N ALA A 3 1.09 -13.36 -66.11
CA ALA A 3 1.77 -12.68 -65.00
C ALA A 3 0.75 -11.65 -64.47
N LEU A 4 0.72 -11.44 -63.14
CA LEU A 4 0.35 -10.21 -62.39
C LEU A 4 -1.12 -9.71 -62.53
N ASN A 5 -1.84 -9.23 -61.50
CA ASN A 5 -1.46 -8.58 -60.25
C ASN A 5 -2.71 -8.40 -59.34
N LYS A 6 -2.54 -8.62 -58.01
CA LYS A 6 -2.95 -7.73 -56.88
C LYS A 6 -4.46 -7.39 -56.70
N VAL A 7 -5.11 -7.58 -55.55
CA VAL A 7 -4.74 -7.16 -54.17
C VAL A 7 -5.75 -7.73 -53.14
N CYS A 8 -5.21 -8.19 -51.99
CA CYS A 8 -5.78 -8.26 -50.62
C CYS A 8 -7.07 -9.08 -50.33
N TYR A 9 -7.24 -9.80 -49.21
CA TYR A 9 -6.49 -10.09 -47.97
C TYR A 9 -7.39 -11.08 -47.17
N ARG A 10 -6.87 -12.16 -46.56
CA ARG A 10 -6.70 -12.37 -45.07
C ARG A 10 -8.03 -12.64 -44.29
N TRP A 11 -8.24 -13.64 -43.42
CA TRP A 11 -7.41 -14.38 -42.47
C TRP A 11 -8.16 -15.66 -42.02
N ALA A 12 -7.55 -16.85 -42.08
CA ALA A 12 -7.89 -18.01 -41.24
C ALA A 12 -6.87 -19.14 -41.43
N MET A 13 -5.75 -19.10 -40.69
CA MET A 13 -4.97 -20.29 -40.32
C MET A 13 -3.84 -19.88 -39.36
N THR A 14 -4.10 -19.84 -38.05
CA THR A 14 -3.05 -19.82 -37.01
C THR A 14 -3.66 -20.19 -35.66
N ALA A 15 -3.78 -21.49 -35.39
CA ALA A 15 -4.11 -21.99 -34.05
C ALA A 15 -3.65 -23.45 -33.85
N LEU A 16 -2.38 -23.77 -34.13
CA LEU A 16 -1.70 -24.95 -33.55
C LEU A 16 -0.18 -24.94 -33.79
N LEU A 17 0.52 -23.86 -33.41
CA LEU A 17 1.99 -23.81 -33.30
C LEU A 17 2.38 -22.48 -32.64
N ALA A 18 2.33 -22.42 -31.32
CA ALA A 18 2.91 -21.32 -30.54
C ALA A 18 3.42 -21.86 -29.19
N SER A 19 4.25 -22.90 -29.29
CA SER A 19 5.18 -23.29 -28.23
C SER A 19 6.56 -23.15 -28.84
N VAL A 20 7.33 -22.19 -28.31
CA VAL A 20 8.72 -21.88 -28.68
C VAL A 20 8.89 -21.15 -30.02
N VAL A 21 8.40 -19.91 -30.08
CA VAL A 21 9.21 -18.86 -30.70
C VAL A 21 10.17 -18.43 -29.58
N VAL A 22 11.40 -18.97 -29.57
CA VAL A 22 12.50 -18.26 -28.92
C VAL A 22 12.63 -16.96 -29.70
N ALA A 23 11.98 -15.91 -29.21
CA ALA A 23 12.40 -14.58 -29.58
C ALA A 23 13.87 -14.49 -29.18
N CYS A 24 14.75 -14.18 -30.13
CA CYS A 24 16.10 -13.70 -29.88
C CYS A 24 16.02 -12.36 -29.12
N SER A 25 15.46 -12.33 -27.92
CA SER A 25 15.57 -11.21 -27.01
C SER A 25 16.92 -11.38 -26.34
N GLY A 26 17.93 -10.67 -26.83
CA GLY A 26 19.21 -10.55 -26.15
C GLY A 26 19.08 -9.77 -24.85
N LEU A 27 20.21 -9.26 -24.35
CA LEU A 27 20.21 -8.33 -23.23
C LEU A 27 19.34 -7.09 -23.56
N PRO A 28 18.60 -6.54 -22.58
CA PRO A 28 17.84 -5.31 -22.78
C PRO A 28 18.69 -4.14 -23.31
N ASP A 29 18.19 -3.41 -24.30
CA ASP A 29 18.89 -2.32 -25.00
C ASP A 29 19.54 -1.29 -24.05
N TYR A 30 18.87 -0.97 -22.94
CA TYR A 30 19.38 -0.01 -21.95
C TYR A 30 20.65 -0.53 -21.22
N LEU A 31 20.80 -1.84 -21.05
CA LEU A 31 22.00 -2.45 -20.48
C LEU A 31 23.12 -2.53 -21.51
N THR A 32 22.79 -2.87 -22.75
CA THR A 32 23.70 -2.89 -23.90
C THR A 32 24.33 -1.52 -24.11
N LEU A 33 23.51 -0.46 -24.17
CA LEU A 33 23.98 0.92 -24.30
C LEU A 33 24.88 1.35 -23.14
N ARG A 34 24.55 0.96 -21.90
CA ARG A 34 25.38 1.26 -20.72
C ARG A 34 26.75 0.59 -20.81
N TYR A 35 26.80 -0.63 -21.32
CA TYR A 35 28.05 -1.38 -21.54
C TYR A 35 28.90 -0.79 -22.66
N GLU A 36 28.31 -0.45 -23.81
CA GLU A 36 29.03 0.11 -24.96
C GLU A 36 29.77 1.42 -24.62
N ASN A 37 29.29 2.17 -23.64
CA ASN A 37 29.92 3.39 -23.16
C ASN A 37 31.08 3.15 -22.16
N ILE A 38 31.32 1.92 -21.69
CA ILE A 38 32.35 1.62 -20.68
C ILE A 38 33.77 2.02 -21.13
N PRO A 39 34.25 1.69 -22.35
CA PRO A 39 35.61 2.05 -22.77
C PRO A 39 35.88 3.55 -22.70
N GLN A 40 34.93 4.37 -23.18
CA GLN A 40 35.03 5.82 -23.10
C GLN A 40 35.07 6.31 -21.65
N ARG A 41 34.22 5.75 -20.78
CA ARG A 41 34.20 6.11 -19.36
C ARG A 41 35.51 5.73 -18.66
N LEU A 42 36.05 4.54 -18.92
CA LEU A 42 37.34 4.13 -18.37
C LEU A 42 38.45 5.10 -18.78
N HIS A 43 38.51 5.50 -20.05
CA HIS A 43 39.48 6.46 -20.54
C HIS A 43 39.33 7.84 -19.88
N GLN A 44 38.11 8.37 -19.81
CA GLN A 44 37.83 9.64 -19.13
C GLN A 44 38.22 9.62 -17.65
N HIS A 45 38.02 8.50 -16.96
CA HIS A 45 38.42 8.32 -15.57
C HIS A 45 39.95 8.27 -15.42
N GLU A 46 40.70 7.63 -16.32
CA GLU A 46 42.17 7.67 -16.32
C GLU A 46 42.70 9.10 -16.44
N GLU A 47 42.18 9.87 -17.40
CA GLU A 47 42.56 11.26 -17.60
C GLU A 47 42.22 12.13 -16.38
N MET A 48 41.09 11.86 -15.73
CA MET A 48 40.71 12.54 -14.49
C MET A 48 41.69 12.24 -13.35
N LEU A 49 42.09 10.98 -13.15
CA LEU A 49 43.08 10.60 -12.12
C LEU A 49 44.43 11.31 -12.35
N VAL A 50 44.92 11.32 -13.59
CA VAL A 50 46.16 12.02 -13.96
C VAL A 50 46.04 13.53 -13.69
N ARG A 51 44.89 14.14 -14.03
CA ARG A 51 44.64 15.56 -13.77
C ARG A 51 44.61 15.86 -12.26
N ALA A 52 43.89 15.06 -11.48
CA ALA A 52 43.79 15.25 -10.03
C ALA A 52 45.17 15.17 -9.35
N GLN A 53 46.00 14.18 -9.73
CA GLN A 53 47.38 14.04 -9.24
C GLN A 53 48.24 15.26 -9.64
N LYS A 54 48.19 15.71 -10.90
CA LYS A 54 48.92 16.90 -11.36
C LYS A 54 48.50 18.19 -10.64
N VAL A 55 47.22 18.33 -10.30
CA VAL A 55 46.73 19.47 -9.50
C VAL A 55 47.33 19.39 -8.10
N TYR A 56 47.28 18.22 -7.46
CA TYR A 56 47.87 18.00 -6.15
C TYR A 56 49.38 18.26 -6.12
N ASP A 57 50.12 17.78 -7.13
CA ASP A 57 51.57 18.01 -7.24
C ASP A 57 51.93 19.48 -7.39
N ARG A 58 51.14 20.25 -8.14
CA ARG A 58 51.31 21.71 -8.22
C ARG A 58 51.01 22.40 -6.89
N ARG A 59 49.98 21.97 -6.17
CA ARG A 59 49.65 22.53 -4.85
C ARG A 59 50.73 22.26 -3.81
N LYS A 60 51.50 21.17 -3.91
CA LYS A 60 52.68 20.94 -3.05
C LYS A 60 53.75 22.04 -3.16
N GLN A 61 53.71 22.84 -4.23
CA GLN A 61 54.65 23.94 -4.48
C GLN A 61 54.08 25.32 -4.10
N SER A 62 52.80 25.41 -3.69
CA SER A 62 52.18 26.68 -3.28
C SER A 62 52.51 27.06 -1.84
N GLU A 63 52.40 28.34 -1.51
CA GLU A 63 52.60 28.87 -0.15
C GLU A 63 51.67 28.22 0.88
N ASP A 64 50.42 27.93 0.50
CA ASP A 64 49.43 27.25 1.35
C ASP A 64 49.80 25.80 1.70
N TRP A 65 50.80 25.20 1.04
CA TRP A 65 51.22 23.82 1.31
C TRP A 65 51.75 23.66 2.74
N GLN A 66 52.42 24.67 3.29
CA GLN A 66 52.94 24.61 4.66
C GLN A 66 51.82 24.36 5.67
N PHE A 67 50.66 24.99 5.47
CA PHE A 67 49.46 24.75 6.26
C PHE A 67 48.88 23.35 6.03
N ALA A 68 48.80 22.92 4.78
CA ALA A 68 48.18 21.65 4.38
C ALA A 68 49.00 20.42 4.78
N ARG A 69 50.33 20.55 4.86
CA ARG A 69 51.28 19.43 4.97
C ARG A 69 50.99 18.52 6.16
N TYR A 70 50.72 19.10 7.33
CA TYR A 70 50.37 18.34 8.53
C TYR A 70 49.16 17.42 8.31
N TYR A 71 48.10 17.94 7.68
CA TYR A 71 46.90 17.16 7.37
C TYR A 71 47.16 16.11 6.28
N ALA A 72 47.92 16.47 5.25
CA ALA A 72 48.26 15.55 4.16
C ALA A 72 49.04 14.32 4.66
N GLU A 73 49.96 14.51 5.62
CA GLU A 73 50.71 13.44 6.28
C GLU A 73 49.79 12.65 7.23
N LYS A 74 49.02 13.33 8.10
CA LYS A 74 48.12 12.70 9.07
C LYS A 74 47.01 11.85 8.42
N GLU A 75 46.47 12.29 7.29
CA GLU A 75 45.35 11.66 6.58
C GLU A 75 45.80 10.82 5.36
N ASN A 76 47.12 10.68 5.14
CA ASN A 76 47.74 9.91 4.04
C ASN A 76 47.20 10.27 2.64
N TRP A 77 47.19 11.56 2.28
CA TRP A 77 46.59 12.02 1.02
C TRP A 77 47.22 11.40 -0.23
N GLN A 78 48.53 11.15 -0.23
CA GLN A 78 49.21 10.52 -1.36
C GLN A 78 48.70 9.09 -1.62
N ASP A 79 48.36 8.33 -0.57
CA ASP A 79 47.82 6.98 -0.69
C ASP A 79 46.39 6.94 -1.24
N LYS A 80 45.68 8.06 -1.23
CA LYS A 80 44.34 8.13 -1.84
C LYS A 80 44.41 7.96 -3.37
N PHE A 81 45.49 8.40 -4.01
CA PHE A 81 45.72 8.15 -5.44
C PHE A 81 46.04 6.67 -5.71
N ASN A 82 46.76 5.99 -4.80
CA ASN A 82 46.98 4.55 -4.88
C ASN A 82 45.65 3.79 -4.77
N LEU A 83 44.77 4.21 -3.85
CA LEU A 83 43.43 3.67 -3.72
C LEU A 83 42.59 3.91 -4.98
N ALA A 84 42.60 5.12 -5.53
CA ALA A 84 41.90 5.46 -6.77
C ALA A 84 42.34 4.53 -7.92
N GLN A 85 43.65 4.41 -8.15
CA GLN A 85 44.20 3.55 -9.19
C GLN A 85 43.82 2.07 -8.98
N SER A 86 43.80 1.61 -7.72
CA SER A 86 43.36 0.25 -7.38
C SER A 86 41.89 0.01 -7.73
N ARG A 87 41.00 0.97 -7.43
CA ARG A 87 39.57 0.87 -7.76
C ARG A 87 39.32 0.92 -9.27
N LEU A 88 40.00 1.79 -10.00
CA LEU A 88 39.95 1.83 -11.46
C LEU A 88 40.46 0.51 -12.07
N SER A 89 41.54 -0.05 -11.53
CA SER A 89 42.06 -1.35 -11.99
C SER A 89 41.09 -2.50 -11.72
N GLN A 90 40.38 -2.46 -10.58
CA GLN A 90 39.29 -3.41 -10.30
C GLN A 90 38.13 -3.25 -11.30
N ALA A 91 37.76 -2.02 -11.66
CA ALA A 91 36.72 -1.75 -12.65
C ALA A 91 37.11 -2.28 -14.04
N LYS A 92 38.35 -2.06 -14.47
CA LYS A 92 38.90 -2.62 -15.73
C LYS A 92 38.86 -4.14 -15.74
N ARG A 93 39.28 -4.80 -14.65
CA ARG A 93 39.21 -6.27 -14.55
C ARG A 93 37.76 -6.75 -14.62
N LEU A 94 36.83 -6.10 -13.91
CA LEU A 94 35.41 -6.44 -13.96
C LEU A 94 34.84 -6.28 -15.39
N TYR A 95 35.26 -5.24 -16.10
CA TYR A 95 34.90 -5.02 -17.51
C TYR A 95 35.40 -6.17 -18.41
N GLU A 96 36.70 -6.45 -18.40
CA GLU A 96 37.33 -7.42 -19.31
C GLU A 96 36.97 -8.88 -18.97
N GLN A 97 36.91 -9.22 -17.68
CA GLN A 97 36.81 -10.62 -17.24
C GLN A 97 35.37 -11.08 -16.99
N GLU A 98 34.46 -10.17 -16.66
CA GLU A 98 33.10 -10.54 -16.26
C GLU A 98 32.02 -9.90 -17.14
N LEU A 99 32.11 -8.60 -17.46
CA LEU A 99 31.07 -7.93 -18.26
C LEU A 99 31.18 -8.28 -19.74
N LYS A 100 32.38 -8.27 -20.32
CA LYS A 100 32.58 -8.57 -21.73
C LYS A 100 32.09 -9.98 -22.13
N PRO A 101 32.41 -11.07 -21.40
CA PRO A 101 31.88 -12.39 -21.73
C PRO A 101 30.35 -12.49 -21.63
N LEU A 102 29.74 -11.84 -20.62
CA LEU A 102 28.28 -11.82 -20.49
C LEU A 102 27.63 -11.06 -21.64
N TYR A 103 28.21 -9.93 -22.03
CA TYR A 103 27.75 -9.13 -23.17
C TYR A 103 27.82 -9.92 -24.48
N GLU A 104 28.95 -10.58 -24.73
CA GLU A 104 29.18 -11.39 -25.93
C GLU A 104 28.25 -12.62 -25.99
N SER A 105 27.91 -13.23 -24.85
CA SER A 105 26.93 -14.32 -24.80
C SER A 105 25.50 -13.86 -25.14
N ASN A 106 25.17 -12.61 -24.83
CA ASN A 106 23.89 -11.96 -25.11
C ASN A 106 22.65 -12.76 -24.64
N GLU A 107 22.75 -13.47 -23.51
CA GLU A 107 21.66 -14.32 -23.01
C GLU A 107 20.67 -13.53 -22.12
N PRO A 108 19.35 -13.55 -22.39
CA PRO A 108 18.35 -12.81 -21.61
C PRO A 108 18.26 -13.26 -20.15
N GLU A 109 18.53 -14.53 -19.86
CA GLU A 109 18.51 -15.07 -18.50
C GLU A 109 19.59 -14.45 -17.61
N GLN A 110 20.68 -13.96 -18.20
CA GLN A 110 21.80 -13.34 -17.51
C GLN A 110 21.59 -11.84 -17.26
N ALA A 111 20.52 -11.22 -17.76
CA ALA A 111 20.29 -9.78 -17.69
C ALA A 111 20.33 -9.21 -16.26
N LYS A 112 19.82 -9.96 -15.27
CA LYS A 112 19.88 -9.55 -13.85
C LYS A 112 21.32 -9.55 -13.31
N ASP A 113 22.11 -10.54 -13.68
CA ASP A 113 23.50 -10.61 -13.25
C ASP A 113 24.34 -9.51 -13.92
N PHE A 114 24.13 -9.32 -15.22
CA PHE A 114 24.75 -8.25 -16.00
C PHE A 114 24.46 -6.87 -15.41
N ALA A 115 23.20 -6.58 -15.06
CA ALA A 115 22.82 -5.33 -14.40
C ALA A 115 23.55 -5.10 -13.07
N ARG A 116 23.61 -6.12 -12.19
CA ARG A 116 24.33 -6.03 -10.91
C ARG A 116 25.83 -5.77 -11.11
N LYS A 117 26.45 -6.38 -12.11
CA LYS A 117 27.87 -6.17 -12.43
C LYS A 117 28.12 -4.77 -12.99
N LEU A 118 27.22 -4.22 -13.80
CA LEU A 118 27.27 -2.83 -14.23
C LEU A 118 27.14 -1.85 -13.05
N ASP A 119 26.28 -2.15 -12.09
CA ASP A 119 26.16 -1.33 -10.86
C ASP A 119 27.43 -1.39 -10.01
N LYS A 120 28.04 -2.57 -9.90
CA LYS A 120 29.34 -2.74 -9.23
C LYS A 120 30.46 -1.97 -9.95
N PHE A 121 30.48 -2.00 -11.29
CA PHE A 121 31.41 -1.23 -12.11
C PHE A 121 31.28 0.27 -11.83
N ASP A 122 30.06 0.80 -11.84
CA ASP A 122 29.79 2.21 -11.55
C ASP A 122 30.20 2.59 -10.12
N SER A 123 29.95 1.71 -9.14
CA SER A 123 30.39 1.92 -7.77
C SER A 123 31.92 2.00 -7.65
N LEU A 124 32.65 1.15 -8.38
CA LEU A 124 34.11 1.18 -8.39
C LEU A 124 34.65 2.48 -9.01
N LEU A 125 34.04 2.95 -10.11
CA LEU A 125 34.42 4.22 -10.72
C LEU A 125 34.12 5.41 -9.79
N MET A 126 32.97 5.42 -9.13
CA MET A 126 32.62 6.44 -8.15
C MET A 126 33.61 6.47 -6.97
N GLN A 127 33.97 5.30 -6.43
CA GLN A 127 34.98 5.18 -5.37
C GLN A 127 36.36 5.62 -5.84
N SER A 128 36.72 5.33 -7.10
CA SER A 128 37.97 5.78 -7.71
C SER A 128 38.04 7.31 -7.79
N SER A 129 36.98 7.95 -8.28
CA SER A 129 36.92 9.42 -8.36
C SER A 129 36.99 10.06 -6.98
N ALA A 130 36.15 9.62 -6.05
CA ALA A 130 36.14 10.16 -4.70
C ALA A 130 37.51 10.07 -4.01
N ALA A 131 38.25 8.98 -4.24
CA ALA A 131 39.61 8.85 -3.71
C ALA A 131 40.61 9.79 -4.41
N ALA A 132 40.51 9.99 -5.72
CA ALA A 132 41.41 10.88 -6.47
C ALA A 132 41.16 12.37 -6.17
N ASP A 133 39.89 12.76 -5.98
CA ASP A 133 39.50 14.14 -5.72
C ASP A 133 39.77 14.56 -4.26
N TYR A 134 39.71 13.60 -3.32
CA TYR A 134 39.81 13.84 -1.88
C TYR A 134 40.96 14.79 -1.47
N PRO A 135 42.23 14.61 -1.88
CA PRO A 135 43.31 15.49 -1.44
C PRO A 135 43.09 16.97 -1.82
N ASN A 136 42.58 17.23 -3.02
CA ASN A 136 42.39 18.59 -3.52
C ASN A 136 41.16 19.24 -2.88
N GLU A 137 40.06 18.50 -2.74
CA GLU A 137 38.85 18.96 -2.07
C GLU A 137 39.08 19.19 -0.58
N ARG A 138 39.82 18.28 0.07
CA ARG A 138 40.15 18.38 1.49
C ARG A 138 41.01 19.60 1.79
N LEU A 139 41.99 19.89 0.96
CA LEU A 139 42.77 21.12 1.08
C LEU A 139 41.88 22.36 0.93
N ALA A 140 41.05 22.43 -0.11
CA ALA A 140 40.15 23.55 -0.31
C ALA A 140 39.20 23.75 0.89
N PHE A 141 38.67 22.64 1.43
CA PHE A 141 37.86 22.64 2.64
C PHE A 141 38.63 23.20 3.84
N LEU A 142 39.82 22.70 4.15
CA LEU A 142 40.62 23.15 5.30
C LEU A 142 40.98 24.63 5.20
N THR A 143 41.32 25.11 4.01
CA THR A 143 41.57 26.54 3.75
C THR A 143 40.33 27.37 4.05
N GLN A 144 39.16 26.95 3.56
CA GLN A 144 37.90 27.64 3.86
C GLN A 144 37.55 27.64 5.34
N VAL A 145 37.77 26.52 6.04
CA VAL A 145 37.52 26.42 7.49
C VAL A 145 38.44 27.38 8.25
N ARG A 146 39.72 27.44 7.89
CA ARG A 146 40.70 28.38 8.49
C ARG A 146 40.28 29.83 8.31
N GLU A 147 39.95 30.22 7.08
CA GLU A 147 39.61 31.60 6.73
C GLU A 147 38.27 32.05 7.33
N ASN A 148 37.36 31.12 7.60
CA ASN A 148 36.00 31.40 8.05
C ASN A 148 35.68 30.78 9.41
N ALA A 149 36.68 30.55 10.27
CA ALA A 149 36.52 29.81 11.52
C ALA A 149 35.37 30.36 12.41
N ALA A 150 35.24 31.68 12.52
CA ALA A 150 34.15 32.32 13.27
C ALA A 150 32.75 32.00 12.71
N HIS A 151 32.60 31.96 11.39
CA HIS A 151 31.36 31.57 10.75
C HIS A 151 31.05 30.08 10.98
N TYR A 152 32.06 29.20 10.90
CA TYR A 152 31.88 27.78 11.21
C TYR A 152 31.46 27.55 12.66
N TYR A 153 32.10 28.22 13.62
CA TYR A 153 31.73 28.19 15.04
C TYR A 153 30.29 28.68 15.25
N SER A 154 29.92 29.84 14.70
CA SER A 154 28.58 30.41 14.82
C SER A 154 27.51 29.48 14.23
N ALA A 155 27.76 28.91 13.05
CA ALA A 155 26.84 27.99 12.40
C ALA A 155 26.63 26.69 13.21
N ALA A 156 27.70 26.14 13.80
CA ALA A 156 27.61 25.00 14.70
C ALA A 156 26.76 25.32 15.95
N GLY A 157 26.95 26.50 16.54
CA GLY A 157 26.17 26.96 17.70
C GLY A 157 24.70 27.14 17.37
N GLY A 158 24.38 27.77 16.25
CA GLY A 158 22.99 27.92 15.78
C GLY A 158 22.29 26.58 15.52
N ALA A 159 23.01 25.61 14.96
CA ALA A 159 22.50 24.25 14.77
C ALA A 159 22.24 23.55 16.11
N LEU A 160 23.14 23.67 17.09
CA LEU A 160 22.96 23.08 18.42
C LEU A 160 21.77 23.68 19.16
N VAL A 161 21.58 25.00 19.10
CA VAL A 161 20.39 25.67 19.66
C VAL A 161 19.10 25.10 19.06
N THR A 162 19.08 24.87 17.75
CA THR A 162 17.92 24.29 17.06
C THR A 162 17.69 22.84 17.52
N ILE A 163 18.75 22.05 17.68
CA ILE A 163 18.68 20.67 18.20
C ILE A 163 18.06 20.65 19.61
N ASP A 164 18.50 21.52 20.52
CA ASP A 164 17.98 21.59 21.89
C ASP A 164 16.50 22.01 21.91
N GLN A 165 16.09 22.92 21.01
CA GLN A 165 14.67 23.31 20.86
C GLN A 165 13.80 22.13 20.42
N LEU A 166 14.27 21.33 19.45
CA LEU A 166 13.57 20.12 19.00
C LEU A 166 13.46 19.08 20.13
N GLN A 167 14.53 18.86 20.90
CA GLN A 167 14.51 17.98 22.06
C GLN A 167 13.49 18.45 23.10
N LYS A 168 13.48 19.75 23.43
CA LYS A 168 12.53 20.33 24.39
C LYS A 168 11.09 20.17 23.92
N LYS A 169 10.81 20.45 22.64
CA LYS A 169 9.49 20.28 22.03
C LYS A 169 9.00 18.84 22.15
N LEU A 170 9.86 17.86 21.82
CA LEU A 170 9.53 16.44 21.93
C LEU A 170 9.29 16.02 23.39
N ARG A 171 10.12 16.49 24.33
CA ARG A 171 9.95 16.22 25.77
C ARG A 171 8.61 16.73 26.32
N ILE A 172 8.18 17.94 25.93
CA ILE A 172 6.86 18.47 26.32
C ILE A 172 5.73 17.58 25.78
N ARG A 173 5.83 17.15 24.52
CA ARG A 173 4.83 16.24 23.93
C ARG A 173 4.81 14.89 24.64
N ALA A 174 5.98 14.33 24.91
CA ALA A 174 6.16 13.07 25.60
C ALA A 174 5.58 13.09 27.03
N GLN A 175 5.83 14.15 27.80
CA GLN A 175 5.26 14.32 29.14
C GLN A 175 3.72 14.29 29.11
N ARG A 176 3.12 14.99 28.14
CA ARG A 176 1.66 14.97 27.96
C ARG A 176 1.15 13.57 27.62
N VAL A 177 1.80 12.88 26.68
CA VAL A 177 1.42 11.52 26.29
C VAL A 177 1.52 10.56 27.48
N THR A 178 2.60 10.59 28.24
CA THR A 178 2.79 9.70 29.40
C THR A 178 1.74 9.93 30.48
N LYS A 179 1.30 11.18 30.66
CA LYS A 179 0.20 11.53 31.56
C LYS A 179 -1.14 10.99 31.06
N ASP A 180 -1.47 11.22 29.79
CA ASP A 180 -2.78 10.87 29.23
C ASP A 180 -2.91 9.36 28.95
N TYR A 181 -1.80 8.69 28.66
CA TYR A 181 -1.73 7.29 28.23
C TYR A 181 -0.56 6.56 28.92
N SER A 182 -0.71 6.32 30.23
CA SER A 182 0.34 5.71 31.07
C SER A 182 0.82 4.34 30.58
N HIS A 183 -0.01 3.56 29.89
CA HIS A 183 0.39 2.27 29.29
C HIS A 183 1.37 2.41 28.13
N LYS A 184 1.61 3.62 27.62
CA LYS A 184 2.62 3.92 26.58
C LYS A 184 3.91 4.53 27.16
N ALA A 185 4.02 4.70 28.49
CA ALA A 185 5.15 5.37 29.14
C ALA A 185 6.51 4.77 28.76
N GLU A 186 6.62 3.45 28.71
CA GLU A 186 7.88 2.76 28.37
C GLU A 186 8.30 3.02 26.91
N ASP A 187 7.34 3.02 25.98
CA ASP A 187 7.61 3.32 24.57
C ASP A 187 8.07 4.76 24.37
N VAL A 188 7.40 5.70 25.05
CA VAL A 188 7.77 7.11 25.05
C VAL A 188 9.17 7.30 25.63
N ALA A 189 9.51 6.63 26.72
CA ALA A 189 10.84 6.69 27.34
C ALA A 189 11.94 6.21 26.39
N ARG A 190 11.75 5.08 25.69
CA ARG A 190 12.71 4.59 24.68
C ARG A 190 12.93 5.58 23.54
N ARG A 191 11.86 6.24 23.09
CA ARG A 191 11.95 7.26 22.04
C ARG A 191 12.72 8.49 22.48
N LEU A 192 12.52 8.93 23.73
CA LEU A 192 13.29 10.03 24.32
C LEU A 192 14.77 9.66 24.51
N ALA A 193 15.07 8.44 24.97
CA ALA A 193 16.45 7.99 25.10
C ALA A 193 17.20 7.97 23.75
N THR A 194 16.50 7.62 22.67
CA THR A 194 17.06 7.69 21.30
C THR A 194 17.35 9.15 20.88
N MET A 195 16.42 10.07 21.17
CA MET A 195 16.62 11.51 20.93
C MET A 195 17.82 12.03 21.73
N ASP A 196 17.89 11.69 23.02
CA ASP A 196 18.97 12.10 23.91
C ASP A 196 20.33 11.61 23.39
N GLY A 197 20.42 10.37 22.90
CA GLY A 197 21.65 9.86 22.28
C GLY A 197 22.12 10.66 21.05
N TYR A 198 21.19 11.16 20.22
CA TYR A 198 21.54 12.04 19.09
C TYR A 198 21.99 13.42 19.56
N VAL A 199 21.30 14.00 20.54
CA VAL A 199 21.63 15.31 21.11
C VAL A 199 23.01 15.27 21.80
N ASP A 200 23.29 14.24 22.59
CA ASP A 200 24.57 14.07 23.27
C ASP A 200 25.72 13.91 22.29
N SER A 201 25.48 13.24 21.16
CA SER A 201 26.46 13.13 20.08
C SER A 201 26.74 14.51 19.46
N ALA A 202 25.71 15.31 19.19
CA ALA A 202 25.87 16.67 18.67
C ALA A 202 26.59 17.61 19.66
N LYS A 203 26.31 17.49 20.96
CA LYS A 203 27.01 18.25 22.02
C LYS A 203 28.50 17.94 22.05
N LYS A 204 28.89 16.66 21.99
CA LYS A 204 30.30 16.26 21.90
C LYS A 204 31.00 16.84 20.67
N GLN A 205 30.33 16.89 19.53
CA GLN A 205 30.88 17.54 18.34
C GLN A 205 31.02 19.05 18.55
N TYR A 206 30.05 19.70 19.20
CA TYR A 206 30.13 21.12 19.49
C TYR A 206 31.27 21.46 20.46
N ASP A 207 31.52 20.64 21.48
CA ASP A 207 32.67 20.81 22.38
C ASP A 207 34.00 20.75 21.61
N ALA A 208 34.09 19.87 20.59
CA ALA A 208 35.24 19.81 19.70
C ALA A 208 35.37 21.09 18.85
N VAL A 209 34.27 21.58 18.25
CA VAL A 209 34.27 22.85 17.50
C VAL A 209 34.70 24.03 18.40
N GLN A 210 34.16 24.12 19.61
CA GLN A 210 34.49 25.17 20.57
C GLN A 210 35.96 25.12 20.97
N THR A 211 36.49 23.93 21.28
CA THR A 211 37.91 23.77 21.64
C THR A 211 38.84 24.27 20.53
N GLN A 212 38.56 23.89 19.28
CA GLN A 212 39.39 24.31 18.14
C GLN A 212 39.23 25.79 17.81
N PHE A 213 38.03 26.34 17.98
CA PHE A 213 37.78 27.77 17.78
C PHE A 213 38.49 28.62 18.84
N ASP A 214 38.48 28.20 20.12
CA ASP A 214 39.21 28.88 21.18
C ASP A 214 40.73 28.89 20.95
N GLN A 215 41.28 27.80 20.40
CA GLN A 215 42.68 27.75 19.98
C GLN A 215 42.95 28.73 18.83
N HIS A 216 42.07 28.78 17.82
CA HIS A 216 42.16 29.73 16.72
C HIS A 216 42.12 31.19 17.20
N SER A 217 41.16 31.56 18.06
CA SER A 217 41.01 32.93 18.57
C SER A 217 42.18 33.41 19.43
N LYS A 218 42.92 32.48 20.05
CA LYS A 218 44.12 32.78 20.84
C LYS A 218 45.41 32.79 20.02
N ASN A 219 45.32 32.65 18.69
CA ASN A 219 46.46 32.44 17.79
C ASN A 219 47.33 31.23 18.20
N ASN A 220 46.71 30.21 18.79
CA ASN A 220 47.34 28.92 19.11
C ASN A 220 47.14 27.93 17.95
N HIS A 221 47.74 26.74 18.07
CA HIS A 221 47.65 25.70 17.05
C HIS A 221 46.28 24.99 17.05
N ALA A 222 45.36 25.44 16.19
CA ALA A 222 44.05 24.83 15.98
C ALA A 222 44.08 23.75 14.87
N ASP A 223 43.37 22.65 15.11
CA ASP A 223 43.09 21.59 14.14
C ASP A 223 41.78 21.91 13.37
N TYR A 224 41.95 22.46 12.17
CA TYR A 224 40.83 22.88 11.30
C TYR A 224 40.10 21.70 10.66
N ALA A 225 40.70 20.50 10.62
CA ALA A 225 40.00 19.29 10.23
C ALA A 225 38.93 18.97 11.28
N ILE A 226 39.30 18.97 12.57
CA ILE A 226 38.35 18.75 13.67
C ILE A 226 37.26 19.83 13.68
N LEU A 227 37.62 21.11 13.55
CA LEU A 227 36.65 22.21 13.55
C LEU A 227 35.61 22.05 12.42
N GLY A 228 36.08 21.80 11.20
CA GLY A 228 35.23 21.67 10.02
C GLY A 228 34.36 20.41 10.06
N ASP A 229 34.95 19.26 10.36
CA ASP A 229 34.28 17.96 10.35
C ASP A 229 33.24 17.86 11.45
N ALA A 230 33.57 18.33 12.66
CA ALA A 230 32.63 18.34 13.77
C ALA A 230 31.43 19.27 13.47
N LYS A 231 31.66 20.42 12.83
CA LYS A 231 30.57 21.29 12.34
C LYS A 231 29.69 20.55 11.32
N GLN A 232 30.26 19.82 10.37
CA GLN A 232 29.48 19.03 9.40
C GLN A 232 28.67 17.94 10.11
N ALA A 233 29.27 17.22 11.05
CA ALA A 233 28.60 16.20 11.85
C ALA A 233 27.42 16.75 12.67
N ILE A 234 27.51 17.99 13.17
CA ILE A 234 26.38 18.67 13.85
C ILE A 234 25.25 18.96 12.87
N LEU A 235 25.55 19.42 11.64
CA LEU A 235 24.52 19.68 10.62
C LEU A 235 23.82 18.39 10.18
N GLU A 236 24.57 17.30 10.01
CA GLU A 236 24.01 15.98 9.74
C GLU A 236 23.14 15.50 10.92
N SER A 237 23.60 15.72 12.15
CA SER A 237 22.83 15.43 13.35
C SER A 237 21.54 16.24 13.40
N LEU A 238 21.56 17.52 13.03
CA LEU A 238 20.37 18.37 12.96
C LEU A 238 19.35 17.83 11.95
N ASP A 239 19.77 17.45 10.74
CA ASP A 239 18.87 16.84 9.75
C ASP A 239 18.24 15.54 10.28
N LYS A 240 19.06 14.66 10.86
CA LYS A 240 18.61 13.41 11.45
C LYS A 240 17.63 13.63 12.60
N ILE A 241 17.93 14.55 13.51
CA ILE A 241 17.11 14.90 14.66
C ILE A 241 15.80 15.54 14.21
N THR A 242 15.82 16.41 13.20
CA THR A 242 14.60 17.01 12.63
C THR A 242 13.67 15.94 12.08
N LYS A 243 14.19 14.98 11.30
CA LYS A 243 13.40 13.86 10.77
C LYS A 243 12.87 12.97 11.89
N TYR A 244 13.70 12.66 12.88
CA TYR A 244 13.33 11.82 14.01
C TYR A 244 12.26 12.48 14.89
N GLU A 245 12.39 13.78 15.18
CA GLU A 245 11.41 14.56 15.94
C GLU A 245 10.07 14.58 15.24
N ALA A 246 10.04 14.90 13.94
CA ALA A 246 8.81 14.94 13.16
C ALA A 246 8.11 13.58 13.11
N ALA A 247 8.86 12.51 12.82
CA ALA A 247 8.32 11.15 12.78
C ALA A 247 7.81 10.69 14.15
N THR A 248 8.55 10.99 15.22
CA THR A 248 8.15 10.64 16.59
C THR A 248 6.94 11.44 17.04
N GLN A 249 6.89 12.73 16.75
CA GLN A 249 5.73 13.57 17.06
C GLN A 249 4.49 13.05 16.32
N ALA A 250 4.57 12.82 15.01
CA ALA A 250 3.47 12.27 14.24
C ALA A 250 2.99 10.92 14.83
N LYS A 251 3.94 10.10 15.29
CA LYS A 251 3.63 8.83 15.94
C LYS A 251 2.86 9.01 17.24
N LEU A 252 3.32 9.91 18.10
CA LEU A 252 2.65 10.24 19.36
C LEU A 252 1.28 10.88 19.13
N ASP A 253 1.11 11.64 18.05
CA ASP A 253 -0.16 12.26 17.68
C ASP A 253 -1.22 11.23 17.27
N GLU A 254 -0.82 10.05 16.79
CA GLU A 254 -1.75 8.95 16.53
C GLU A 254 -2.54 8.55 17.79
N LEU A 255 -1.96 8.67 18.98
CA LEU A 255 -2.61 8.31 20.25
C LEU A 255 -3.83 9.19 20.54
N TYR A 256 -3.88 10.40 19.98
CA TYR A 256 -4.96 11.37 20.17
C TYR A 256 -5.97 11.37 19.03
N ARG A 257 -5.95 10.33 18.18
CA ARG A 257 -6.93 10.18 17.11
C ARG A 257 -7.69 8.89 17.31
N SER A 258 -9.00 8.93 17.16
CA SER A 258 -9.86 7.76 17.24
C SER A 258 -10.65 7.64 15.96
N TYR A 259 -10.71 6.45 15.38
CA TYR A 259 -11.62 6.21 14.28
C TYR A 259 -12.22 4.82 14.27
N THR A 260 -13.39 4.70 13.66
CA THR A 260 -14.12 3.45 13.48
C THR A 260 -14.86 3.46 12.16
N ARG A 261 -14.76 2.36 11.42
CA ARG A 261 -15.54 2.11 10.21
C ARG A 261 -16.49 0.95 10.45
N ILE A 262 -17.77 1.22 10.32
CA ILE A 262 -18.85 0.25 10.51
C ILE A 262 -19.42 -0.12 9.15
N LEU A 263 -19.58 -1.41 8.86
CA LEU A 263 -20.28 -1.86 7.66
C LEU A 263 -21.78 -1.62 7.81
N ALA A 264 -22.28 -0.57 7.18
CA ALA A 264 -23.67 -0.12 7.30
C ALA A 264 -24.59 -0.77 6.28
N ASP A 265 -24.08 -1.09 5.08
CA ASP A 265 -24.85 -1.81 4.07
C ASP A 265 -23.91 -2.53 3.11
N GLN A 266 -24.43 -3.54 2.42
CA GLN A 266 -23.68 -4.27 1.40
C GLN A 266 -24.64 -4.77 0.31
N LYS A 267 -24.21 -4.66 -0.95
CA LYS A 267 -24.93 -5.23 -2.09
C LYS A 267 -23.96 -5.75 -3.13
N ILE A 268 -24.44 -6.73 -3.90
CA ILE A 268 -23.80 -7.21 -5.11
C ILE A 268 -24.81 -7.08 -6.24
N ASP A 269 -24.41 -6.42 -7.32
CA ASP A 269 -25.21 -6.25 -8.53
C ASP A 269 -24.64 -7.17 -9.61
N TYR A 270 -25.50 -8.01 -10.16
CA TYR A 270 -25.15 -9.01 -11.17
C TYR A 270 -25.51 -8.52 -12.55
N TYR A 271 -24.61 -8.70 -13.51
CA TYR A 271 -24.78 -8.30 -14.89
C TYR A 271 -24.49 -9.46 -15.82
N VAL A 272 -25.30 -9.58 -16.86
CA VAL A 272 -25.09 -10.50 -17.97
C VAL A 272 -25.01 -9.67 -19.24
N GLN A 273 -23.97 -9.90 -20.03
CA GLN A 273 -23.81 -9.31 -21.35
C GLN A 273 -24.00 -10.38 -22.41
N ILE A 274 -24.93 -10.13 -23.33
CA ILE A 274 -25.16 -10.96 -24.51
C ILE A 274 -24.48 -10.31 -25.70
N ARG A 275 -23.93 -11.14 -26.58
CA ARG A 275 -23.45 -10.72 -27.89
C ARG A 275 -24.21 -11.46 -28.97
N ARG A 276 -24.39 -10.79 -30.11
CA ARG A 276 -25.11 -11.29 -31.27
C ARG A 276 -24.22 -11.18 -32.49
N ALA A 277 -24.13 -12.25 -33.28
CA ALA A 277 -23.73 -12.21 -34.68
C ALA A 277 -24.98 -12.27 -35.55
N ALA A 278 -25.16 -11.38 -36.51
CA ALA A 278 -26.31 -11.34 -37.40
C ALA A 278 -25.88 -11.22 -38.87
N TRP A 279 -26.56 -11.92 -39.77
CA TRP A 279 -26.26 -11.93 -41.19
C TRP A 279 -27.53 -12.22 -42.01
N CYS A 280 -27.41 -12.20 -43.34
CA CYS A 280 -28.39 -12.83 -44.22
C CYS A 280 -27.69 -13.75 -45.22
N ASP A 281 -28.44 -14.71 -45.74
CA ASP A 281 -27.94 -15.68 -46.72
C ASP A 281 -28.26 -15.16 -48.13
N GLY A 282 -27.26 -14.64 -48.83
CA GLY A 282 -27.41 -14.14 -50.21
C GLY A 282 -26.20 -13.36 -50.73
N GLU A 283 -26.04 -13.31 -52.05
CA GLU A 283 -24.88 -12.69 -52.73
C GLU A 283 -24.76 -11.18 -52.46
N TYR A 284 -25.86 -10.51 -52.07
CA TYR A 284 -25.93 -9.08 -51.81
C TYR A 284 -25.98 -8.70 -50.32
N CYS A 285 -25.72 -9.65 -49.42
CA CYS A 285 -25.89 -9.48 -47.97
C CYS A 285 -24.77 -8.70 -47.27
N GLY A 286 -23.62 -8.50 -47.94
CA GLY A 286 -22.45 -7.85 -47.36
C GLY A 286 -21.84 -8.63 -46.20
N ASN A 287 -20.93 -7.99 -45.45
CA ASN A 287 -20.38 -8.58 -44.23
C ASN A 287 -21.45 -8.53 -43.12
N GLY A 288 -21.69 -9.66 -42.44
CA GLY A 288 -22.54 -9.70 -41.26
C GLY A 288 -22.08 -8.74 -40.15
N SER A 289 -22.88 -8.59 -39.10
CA SER A 289 -22.53 -7.72 -37.96
C SER A 289 -22.41 -8.51 -36.67
N GLU A 290 -21.47 -8.09 -35.84
CA GLU A 290 -21.45 -8.46 -34.43
C GLU A 290 -21.81 -7.25 -33.57
N THR A 291 -22.66 -7.46 -32.58
CA THR A 291 -23.10 -6.40 -31.68
C THR A 291 -23.24 -6.94 -30.26
N SER A 292 -22.63 -6.24 -29.32
CA SER A 292 -22.81 -6.53 -27.90
C SER A 292 -23.97 -5.72 -27.34
N TYR A 293 -24.91 -6.40 -26.68
CA TYR A 293 -25.94 -5.73 -25.90
C TYR A 293 -25.29 -5.00 -24.71
N ARG A 294 -25.93 -3.92 -24.25
CA ARG A 294 -25.53 -3.29 -22.99
C ARG A 294 -25.71 -4.31 -21.86
N PRO A 295 -24.76 -4.43 -20.91
CA PRO A 295 -24.89 -5.35 -19.78
C PRO A 295 -26.20 -5.15 -19.04
N LYS A 296 -26.98 -6.23 -18.89
CA LYS A 296 -28.28 -6.21 -18.25
C LYS A 296 -28.13 -6.64 -16.81
N ARG A 297 -28.66 -5.83 -15.89
CA ARG A 297 -28.70 -6.16 -14.48
C ARG A 297 -29.77 -7.22 -14.25
N VAL A 298 -29.38 -8.32 -13.62
CA VAL A 298 -30.24 -9.47 -13.36
C VAL A 298 -30.24 -9.84 -11.88
N ASP A 299 -31.17 -10.71 -11.46
CA ASP A 299 -31.12 -11.30 -10.13
C ASP A 299 -30.03 -12.39 -10.01
N GLY A 300 -29.76 -12.85 -8.79
CA GLY A 300 -28.71 -13.84 -8.54
C GLY A 300 -28.98 -15.20 -9.19
N LYS A 301 -30.23 -15.66 -9.29
CA LYS A 301 -30.56 -16.96 -9.89
C LYS A 301 -30.37 -16.94 -11.40
N VAL A 302 -30.74 -15.83 -12.04
CA VAL A 302 -30.52 -15.61 -13.47
C VAL A 302 -29.04 -15.50 -13.77
N PHE A 303 -28.29 -14.78 -12.93
CA PHE A 303 -26.84 -14.70 -13.03
C PHE A 303 -26.18 -16.07 -12.91
N GLU A 304 -26.49 -16.85 -11.88
CA GLU A 304 -25.90 -18.19 -11.66
C GLU A 304 -26.16 -19.13 -12.83
N TYR A 305 -27.37 -19.06 -13.42
CA TYR A 305 -27.69 -19.80 -14.64
C TYR A 305 -26.73 -19.45 -15.78
N PHE A 306 -26.56 -18.16 -16.10
CA PHE A 306 -25.69 -17.74 -17.20
C PHE A 306 -24.19 -17.90 -16.90
N ASP A 307 -23.77 -17.77 -15.63
CA ASP A 307 -22.37 -17.94 -15.19
C ASP A 307 -21.92 -19.41 -15.25
N THR A 308 -22.87 -20.34 -15.13
CA THR A 308 -22.63 -21.79 -15.19
C THR A 308 -23.07 -22.43 -16.51
N TYR A 309 -23.62 -21.64 -17.43
CA TYR A 309 -24.08 -22.12 -18.72
C TYR A 309 -22.89 -22.54 -19.60
N SER A 310 -22.86 -23.80 -20.00
CA SER A 310 -21.79 -24.39 -20.82
C SER A 310 -22.17 -24.56 -22.30
N GLY A 311 -23.39 -24.17 -22.71
CA GLY A 311 -23.80 -24.22 -24.10
C GLY A 311 -23.20 -23.08 -24.92
N ASN A 312 -23.05 -23.30 -26.23
CA ASN A 312 -22.45 -22.31 -27.13
C ASN A 312 -23.41 -21.15 -27.46
N LEU A 313 -24.69 -21.44 -27.66
CA LEU A 313 -25.70 -20.48 -28.07
C LEU A 313 -26.88 -20.50 -27.11
N ILE A 314 -27.36 -19.32 -26.73
CA ILE A 314 -28.55 -19.17 -25.89
C ILE A 314 -29.83 -18.97 -26.70
N ALA A 315 -29.70 -18.47 -27.92
CA ALA A 315 -30.79 -18.30 -28.86
C ALA A 315 -30.25 -18.27 -30.30
N THR A 316 -31.14 -18.52 -31.24
CA THR A 316 -30.89 -18.42 -32.68
C THR A 316 -32.08 -17.76 -33.36
N LEU A 317 -31.81 -16.93 -34.37
CA LEU A 317 -32.80 -16.45 -35.32
C LEU A 317 -32.48 -17.12 -36.65
N ARG A 318 -33.47 -17.77 -37.26
CA ARG A 318 -33.31 -18.43 -38.56
C ARG A 318 -34.41 -18.04 -39.54
N SER A 319 -34.03 -17.79 -40.79
CA SER A 319 -34.97 -17.55 -41.89
C SER A 319 -35.52 -18.86 -42.43
N GLY A 320 -36.82 -18.90 -42.72
CA GLY A 320 -37.51 -20.05 -43.29
C GLY A 320 -38.68 -19.65 -44.19
N TRP A 321 -39.31 -20.63 -44.82
CA TRP A 321 -40.36 -20.40 -45.83
C TRP A 321 -41.63 -19.68 -45.31
N MET A 322 -41.88 -19.71 -43.99
CA MET A 322 -42.98 -18.98 -43.32
C MET A 322 -42.51 -17.72 -42.58
N GLY A 323 -41.29 -17.25 -42.85
CA GLY A 323 -40.69 -16.09 -42.19
C GLY A 323 -39.58 -16.48 -41.21
N THR A 324 -39.16 -15.51 -40.39
CA THR A 324 -38.06 -15.66 -39.45
C THR A 324 -38.52 -16.24 -38.11
N ASP A 325 -37.85 -17.29 -37.65
CA ASP A 325 -38.14 -18.01 -36.41
C ASP A 325 -37.05 -17.75 -35.36
N PHE A 326 -37.45 -17.27 -34.18
CA PHE A 326 -36.56 -17.01 -33.06
C PHE A 326 -36.67 -18.14 -32.03
N ARG A 327 -35.62 -18.96 -31.93
CA ARG A 327 -35.56 -20.15 -31.08
C ARG A 327 -34.63 -19.95 -29.91
N LEU A 328 -35.15 -20.19 -28.71
CA LEU A 328 -34.35 -20.21 -27.49
C LEU A 328 -33.76 -21.61 -27.25
N THR A 329 -32.47 -21.66 -26.98
CA THR A 329 -31.76 -22.87 -26.52
C THR A 329 -31.75 -22.96 -24.99
N ILE A 330 -32.19 -21.90 -24.33
CA ILE A 330 -32.34 -21.81 -22.87
C ILE A 330 -33.82 -21.73 -22.48
N PRO A 331 -34.18 -22.06 -21.21
CA PRO A 331 -35.54 -21.85 -20.73
C PRO A 331 -35.97 -20.38 -20.86
N ALA A 332 -37.17 -20.14 -21.40
CA ALA A 332 -37.69 -18.81 -21.74
C ALA A 332 -37.60 -17.79 -20.59
N LYS A 333 -37.81 -18.23 -19.35
CA LYS A 333 -37.69 -17.38 -18.15
C LYS A 333 -36.35 -16.65 -18.03
N TYR A 334 -35.24 -17.25 -18.47
CA TYR A 334 -33.91 -16.65 -18.39
C TYR A 334 -33.67 -15.63 -19.50
N TRP A 335 -34.19 -15.89 -20.71
CA TRP A 335 -34.19 -14.90 -21.79
C TRP A 335 -35.03 -13.68 -21.43
N HIS A 336 -36.26 -13.88 -20.96
CA HIS A 336 -37.14 -12.78 -20.55
C HIS A 336 -36.55 -11.94 -19.42
N ALA A 337 -35.78 -12.54 -18.50
CA ALA A 337 -35.10 -11.83 -17.42
C ALA A 337 -34.00 -10.86 -17.92
N LEU A 338 -33.45 -11.05 -19.12
CA LEU A 338 -32.48 -10.13 -19.72
C LEU A 338 -33.14 -8.84 -20.21
N ASN A 339 -34.44 -8.88 -20.52
CA ASN A 339 -35.20 -7.74 -21.06
C ASN A 339 -34.44 -7.04 -22.21
N ILE A 340 -34.06 -7.83 -23.22
CA ILE A 340 -33.45 -7.40 -24.48
C ILE A 340 -34.44 -7.64 -25.62
N ASP A 341 -34.46 -6.70 -26.55
CA ASP A 341 -35.09 -6.89 -27.86
C ASP A 341 -34.09 -7.64 -28.77
N GLU A 342 -34.48 -8.82 -29.23
CA GLU A 342 -33.68 -9.69 -30.09
C GLU A 342 -33.20 -8.99 -31.38
N ARG A 343 -33.96 -8.03 -31.91
CA ARG A 343 -33.61 -7.30 -33.14
C ARG A 343 -33.09 -5.89 -32.90
N ALA A 344 -32.85 -5.50 -31.64
CA ALA A 344 -32.35 -4.16 -31.33
C ALA A 344 -31.09 -3.84 -32.13
N ASN A 345 -31.10 -2.71 -32.84
CA ASN A 345 -30.03 -2.22 -33.72
C ASN A 345 -29.54 -3.27 -34.76
N MET A 346 -30.38 -4.24 -35.12
CA MET A 346 -30.09 -5.18 -36.18
C MET A 346 -30.43 -4.54 -37.53
N ASN A 347 -29.60 -4.75 -38.53
CA ASN A 347 -29.94 -4.36 -39.89
C ASN A 347 -31.23 -5.08 -40.30
N PRO A 348 -32.28 -4.39 -40.78
CA PRO A 348 -33.53 -5.04 -41.19
C PRO A 348 -33.37 -6.12 -42.28
N LYS A 349 -32.25 -6.08 -43.03
CA LYS A 349 -31.92 -7.09 -44.05
C LYS A 349 -31.38 -8.41 -43.47
N PHE A 350 -30.90 -8.41 -42.22
CA PHE A 350 -30.38 -9.63 -41.59
C PHE A 350 -31.52 -10.48 -41.05
N ASP A 351 -31.61 -11.70 -41.53
CA ASP A 351 -32.66 -12.67 -41.18
C ASP A 351 -32.11 -13.91 -40.43
N GLN A 352 -30.80 -13.97 -40.24
CA GLN A 352 -30.07 -14.96 -39.46
C GLN A 352 -29.36 -14.28 -38.28
N ALA A 353 -29.38 -14.89 -37.09
CA ALA A 353 -28.55 -14.43 -35.97
C ALA A 353 -28.26 -15.50 -34.91
N ASP A 354 -27.10 -15.42 -34.27
CA ASP A 354 -26.66 -16.25 -33.16
C ASP A 354 -26.40 -15.41 -31.92
N TYR A 355 -26.86 -15.87 -30.76
CA TYR A 355 -26.76 -15.17 -29.49
C TYR A 355 -26.02 -16.03 -28.47
N TRP A 356 -25.02 -15.46 -27.80
CA TRP A 356 -24.27 -16.12 -26.74
C TRP A 356 -24.01 -15.20 -25.56
N VAL A 357 -23.67 -15.80 -24.42
CA VAL A 357 -23.21 -15.05 -23.24
C VAL A 357 -21.79 -14.60 -23.50
N GLU A 358 -21.60 -13.30 -23.66
CA GLU A 358 -20.27 -12.71 -23.83
C GLU A 358 -19.50 -12.72 -22.51
N LYS A 359 -20.15 -12.25 -21.44
CA LYS A 359 -19.60 -12.28 -20.10
C LYS A 359 -20.67 -12.08 -19.03
N THR A 360 -20.36 -12.62 -17.86
CA THR A 360 -21.04 -12.34 -16.60
C THR A 360 -20.14 -11.47 -15.73
N GLU A 361 -20.71 -10.47 -15.06
CA GLU A 361 -19.96 -9.56 -14.19
C GLU A 361 -20.71 -9.36 -12.86
N ALA A 362 -20.00 -9.51 -11.74
CA ALA A 362 -20.53 -9.21 -10.42
C ALA A 362 -19.84 -7.97 -9.85
N ARG A 363 -20.62 -6.94 -9.53
CA ARG A 363 -20.12 -5.68 -8.95
C ARG A 363 -20.50 -5.59 -7.48
N SER A 364 -19.50 -5.54 -6.62
CA SER A 364 -19.67 -5.55 -5.17
C SER A 364 -19.56 -4.14 -4.58
N PHE A 365 -20.44 -3.81 -3.65
CA PHE A 365 -20.50 -2.48 -3.03
C PHE A 365 -20.74 -2.55 -1.53
N HIS A 366 -20.13 -1.64 -0.80
CA HIS A 366 -20.41 -1.40 0.62
C HIS A 366 -20.88 0.04 0.86
N LYS A 367 -21.60 0.23 1.96
CA LYS A 367 -21.77 1.53 2.63
C LYS A 367 -21.18 1.44 4.02
N TYR A 368 -20.59 2.53 4.46
CA TYR A 368 -19.99 2.64 5.77
C TYR A 368 -20.60 3.77 6.57
N ILE A 369 -20.57 3.58 7.89
CA ILE A 369 -20.60 4.69 8.86
C ILE A 369 -19.16 4.85 9.34
N ASP A 370 -18.55 5.98 9.02
CA ASP A 370 -17.23 6.35 9.50
C ASP A 370 -17.38 7.29 10.68
N ILE A 371 -16.59 7.05 11.71
CA ILE A 371 -16.54 7.83 12.93
C ILE A 371 -15.08 8.23 13.08
N VAL A 372 -14.78 9.51 13.01
CA VAL A 372 -13.42 10.04 13.12
C VAL A 372 -13.49 11.20 14.09
N ASP A 373 -12.74 11.10 15.19
CA ASP A 373 -12.61 12.15 16.21
C ASP A 373 -13.98 12.79 16.53
N GLU A 374 -14.90 11.96 17.05
CA GLU A 374 -16.28 12.32 17.42
C GLU A 374 -17.27 12.59 16.27
N LYS A 375 -16.81 12.76 15.04
CA LYS A 375 -17.69 13.07 13.90
C LYS A 375 -18.13 11.82 13.16
N GLN A 376 -19.44 11.65 13.02
CA GLN A 376 -20.05 10.59 12.20
C GLN A 376 -20.28 11.07 10.77
N THR A 377 -19.90 10.25 9.79
CA THR A 377 -20.26 10.42 8.37
C THR A 377 -20.79 9.11 7.79
N ARG A 378 -21.66 9.21 6.80
CA ARG A 378 -22.17 8.06 6.03
C ARG A 378 -21.66 8.14 4.62
N THR A 379 -21.12 7.04 4.11
CA THR A 379 -20.66 6.98 2.72
C THR A 379 -21.83 6.71 1.78
N ASN A 380 -21.67 7.11 0.53
CA ASN A 380 -22.43 6.53 -0.57
C ASN A 380 -21.99 5.08 -0.83
N TRP A 381 -22.59 4.44 -1.84
CA TRP A 381 -22.13 3.13 -2.30
C TRP A 381 -20.71 3.24 -2.84
N LEU A 382 -19.77 2.55 -2.18
CA LEU A 382 -18.39 2.47 -2.62
C LEU A 382 -18.16 1.10 -3.26
N PRO A 383 -17.59 1.04 -4.49
CA PRO A 383 -17.19 -0.22 -5.09
C PRO A 383 -16.08 -0.85 -4.25
N VAL A 384 -16.15 -2.17 -4.06
CA VAL A 384 -15.14 -2.94 -3.34
C VAL A 384 -14.72 -4.14 -4.17
N GLN A 385 -13.51 -4.64 -3.93
CA GLN A 385 -13.10 -5.91 -4.50
C GLN A 385 -14.00 -7.03 -4.00
N GLU A 386 -14.30 -8.01 -4.87
CA GLU A 386 -15.21 -9.09 -4.54
C GLU A 386 -14.72 -9.91 -3.33
N ASP A 387 -13.42 -10.17 -3.24
CA ASP A 387 -12.83 -10.88 -2.10
C ASP A 387 -13.03 -10.10 -0.78
N ASP A 388 -13.03 -8.77 -0.82
CA ASP A 388 -13.30 -7.92 0.34
C ASP A 388 -14.77 -7.98 0.73
N PHE A 389 -15.68 -8.00 -0.25
CA PHE A 389 -17.10 -8.17 -0.02
C PHE A 389 -17.39 -9.48 0.71
N TRP A 390 -16.87 -10.60 0.20
CA TRP A 390 -17.10 -11.91 0.81
C TRP A 390 -16.46 -12.05 2.18
N ARG A 391 -15.29 -11.45 2.40
CA ARG A 391 -14.65 -11.39 3.72
C ARG A 391 -15.52 -10.64 4.75
N GLN A 392 -16.30 -9.67 4.30
CA GLN A 392 -17.18 -8.86 5.14
C GLN A 392 -18.65 -9.32 5.15
N TRP A 393 -19.00 -10.37 4.40
CA TRP A 393 -20.37 -10.85 4.23
C TRP A 393 -21.12 -11.04 5.56
N ASN A 394 -20.42 -11.56 6.58
CA ASN A 394 -20.98 -11.85 7.90
C ASN A 394 -21.00 -10.65 8.87
N ASN A 395 -20.48 -9.49 8.45
CA ASN A 395 -20.12 -8.38 9.33
C ASN A 395 -21.06 -7.17 9.19
N LEU A 396 -22.26 -7.35 8.62
CA LEU A 396 -23.24 -6.28 8.51
C LEU A 396 -23.59 -5.73 9.91
N GLY A 397 -23.48 -4.42 10.09
CA GLY A 397 -23.66 -3.70 11.35
C GLY A 397 -22.47 -3.75 12.31
N MET A 398 -21.34 -4.35 11.92
CA MET A 398 -20.14 -4.47 12.74
C MET A 398 -19.13 -3.37 12.42
N ALA A 399 -18.34 -2.97 13.42
CA ALA A 399 -17.08 -2.28 13.17
C ALA A 399 -16.11 -3.27 12.50
N ILE A 400 -15.63 -2.94 11.32
CA ILE A 400 -14.67 -3.74 10.55
C ILE A 400 -13.24 -3.17 10.64
N LEU A 401 -13.12 -1.97 11.19
CA LEU A 401 -11.87 -1.32 11.53
C LEU A 401 -12.13 -0.39 12.72
N THR A 402 -11.34 -0.53 13.79
CA THR A 402 -11.40 0.33 14.98
C THR A 402 -9.99 0.69 15.42
N LYS A 403 -9.70 1.98 15.62
CA LYS A 403 -8.50 2.43 16.33
C LYS A 403 -8.92 3.34 17.50
N PRO A 404 -8.88 2.84 18.74
CA PRO A 404 -9.21 3.65 19.91
C PRO A 404 -8.12 4.69 20.22
N TYR A 405 -8.45 5.70 21.04
CA TYR A 405 -7.47 6.60 21.65
C TYR A 405 -6.46 5.81 22.50
N GLY A 406 -5.23 6.31 22.57
CA GLY A 406 -4.13 5.66 23.27
C GLY A 406 -3.49 4.48 22.52
N TYR A 407 -3.86 4.25 21.25
CA TYR A 407 -3.31 3.20 20.40
C TYR A 407 -2.76 3.76 19.10
N TYR A 408 -1.67 3.14 18.62
CA TYR A 408 -1.06 3.49 17.34
C TYR A 408 -1.87 2.93 16.16
N GLN A 409 -1.56 3.37 14.95
CA GLN A 409 -2.21 2.91 13.73
C GLN A 409 -2.07 1.39 13.52
N GLU A 410 -0.92 0.82 13.83
CA GLU A 410 -0.62 -0.62 13.77
C GLU A 410 -1.40 -1.43 14.81
N ASP A 411 -1.80 -0.80 15.91
CA ASP A 411 -2.63 -1.40 16.96
C ASP A 411 -4.11 -1.44 16.56
N SER A 412 -4.48 -0.96 15.36
CA SER A 412 -5.85 -0.96 14.88
C SER A 412 -6.45 -2.36 14.79
N LEU A 413 -7.67 -2.49 15.31
CA LEU A 413 -8.46 -3.70 15.28
C LEU A 413 -9.13 -3.83 13.91
N LYS A 414 -8.66 -4.81 13.11
CA LYS A 414 -9.19 -5.11 11.77
C LYS A 414 -10.17 -6.29 11.74
N ASN A 415 -10.35 -6.96 12.87
CA ASN A 415 -11.31 -8.04 13.02
C ASN A 415 -12.68 -7.48 13.39
N ALA A 416 -13.73 -7.99 12.75
CA ALA A 416 -15.06 -7.45 12.96
C ALA A 416 -15.55 -7.62 14.39
N GLU A 417 -16.08 -6.54 14.96
CA GLU A 417 -16.56 -6.49 16.34
C GLU A 417 -17.79 -5.58 16.47
N PRO A 418 -18.56 -5.69 17.56
CA PRO A 418 -19.72 -4.84 17.76
C PRO A 418 -19.29 -3.37 17.83
N ALA A 419 -20.01 -2.50 17.13
CA ALA A 419 -19.65 -1.08 17.02
C ALA A 419 -19.45 -0.44 18.40
N GLY A 420 -18.31 0.22 18.62
CA GLY A 420 -17.98 0.88 19.89
C GLY A 420 -17.53 -0.05 21.02
N MET A 421 -17.57 -1.38 20.87
CA MET A 421 -17.21 -2.31 21.94
C MET A 421 -15.75 -2.14 22.40
N ALA A 422 -14.82 -1.91 21.48
CA ALA A 422 -13.41 -1.66 21.79
C ALA A 422 -13.15 -0.33 22.51
N MET A 423 -14.13 0.58 22.54
CA MET A 423 -14.04 1.88 23.20
C MET A 423 -14.54 1.84 24.66
N VAL A 424 -15.14 0.73 25.08
CA VAL A 424 -15.64 0.56 26.44
C VAL A 424 -14.46 0.43 27.40
N ALA A 425 -14.41 1.29 28.43
CA ALA A 425 -13.34 1.24 29.41
C ALA A 425 -13.33 -0.10 30.17
N ARG A 426 -12.13 -0.52 30.57
CA ARG A 426 -12.01 -1.58 31.57
C ARG A 426 -12.73 -1.11 32.84
N PRO A 427 -13.67 -1.89 33.40
CA PRO A 427 -14.37 -1.51 34.61
C PRO A 427 -13.46 -1.66 35.82
N ASP A 428 -13.57 -0.69 36.74
CA ASP A 428 -13.12 -0.81 38.12
C ASP A 428 -14.28 -1.38 38.94
N MET A 429 -14.04 -2.37 39.79
CA MET A 429 -15.10 -3.00 40.58
C MET A 429 -15.16 -2.35 41.95
N VAL A 430 -16.24 -1.62 42.25
CA VAL A 430 -16.51 -1.02 43.57
C VAL A 430 -17.78 -1.66 44.11
N ASP A 431 -17.69 -2.30 45.27
CA ASP A 431 -18.80 -3.03 45.91
C ASP A 431 -19.52 -4.02 44.98
N GLY A 432 -18.76 -4.73 44.14
CA GLY A 432 -19.28 -5.69 43.17
C GLY A 432 -19.96 -5.06 41.95
N ARG A 433 -19.93 -3.73 41.80
CA ARG A 433 -20.49 -3.01 40.65
C ARG A 433 -19.37 -2.45 39.76
N PRO A 434 -19.51 -2.54 38.43
CA PRO A 434 -18.56 -1.93 37.51
C PRO A 434 -18.75 -0.41 37.51
N THR A 435 -17.64 0.30 37.72
CA THR A 435 -17.49 1.74 37.65
C THR A 435 -16.30 2.08 36.72
N GLY A 436 -15.98 3.36 36.59
CA GLY A 436 -14.87 3.83 35.75
C GLY A 436 -15.32 4.44 34.44
N SER A 437 -14.47 5.29 33.88
CA SER A 437 -14.73 6.09 32.69
C SER A 437 -13.49 6.21 31.80
N ASN A 438 -13.71 6.63 30.56
CA ASN A 438 -12.66 7.06 29.64
C ASN A 438 -13.19 8.17 28.73
N GLN A 439 -12.43 8.55 27.71
CA GLN A 439 -12.77 9.62 26.77
C GLN A 439 -14.09 9.37 26.01
N TYR A 440 -14.58 8.13 25.98
CA TYR A 440 -15.79 7.75 25.24
C TYR A 440 -17.03 7.67 26.12
N GLY A 441 -16.92 7.51 27.44
CA GLY A 441 -18.07 7.20 28.29
C GLY A 441 -17.73 6.73 29.70
N GLU A 442 -18.73 6.18 30.39
CA GLU A 442 -18.61 5.61 31.73
C GLU A 442 -19.53 4.43 31.98
N TRP A 443 -19.17 3.60 32.98
CA TRP A 443 -20.06 2.59 33.52
C TRP A 443 -21.12 3.25 34.42
N ARG A 444 -22.40 3.02 34.10
CA ARG A 444 -23.55 3.44 34.91
C ARG A 444 -24.34 2.22 35.37
N THR A 445 -25.10 2.40 36.45
CA THR A 445 -26.06 1.40 36.95
C THR A 445 -27.46 2.02 36.94
N ASP A 446 -28.43 1.30 36.37
CA ASP A 446 -29.82 1.75 36.37
C ASP A 446 -30.53 1.52 37.72
N SER A 447 -31.74 2.06 37.86
CA SER A 447 -32.57 1.90 39.06
C SER A 447 -32.95 0.44 39.37
N SER A 448 -32.78 -0.48 38.40
CA SER A 448 -33.02 -1.92 38.55
C SER A 448 -31.73 -2.69 38.89
N GLY A 449 -30.61 -1.99 39.13
CA GLY A 449 -29.33 -2.59 39.48
C GLY A 449 -28.53 -3.15 38.30
N ASN A 450 -28.95 -2.93 37.05
CA ASN A 450 -28.21 -3.39 35.88
C ASN A 450 -27.14 -2.37 35.47
N SER A 451 -25.91 -2.85 35.28
CA SER A 451 -24.82 -1.99 34.84
C SER A 451 -24.60 -2.03 33.33
N PHE A 452 -24.43 -0.85 32.73
CA PHE A 452 -24.21 -0.66 31.31
C PHE A 452 -23.23 0.49 31.04
N TRP A 453 -22.56 0.42 29.90
CA TRP A 453 -21.68 1.47 29.41
C TRP A 453 -22.49 2.59 28.75
N HIS A 454 -22.29 3.82 29.19
CA HIS A 454 -22.92 5.01 28.67
C HIS A 454 -21.91 5.88 27.91
N TYR A 455 -22.12 6.07 26.60
CA TYR A 455 -21.26 6.94 25.79
C TYR A 455 -21.56 8.43 25.99
N TYR A 456 -20.52 9.26 26.06
CA TYR A 456 -20.63 10.72 26.20
C TYR A 456 -20.81 11.46 24.88
N GLY A 457 -21.31 12.70 24.97
CA GLY A 457 -21.23 13.70 23.91
C GLY A 457 -21.66 13.20 22.53
N MET A 458 -20.83 13.45 21.52
CA MET A 458 -21.11 12.97 20.16
C MET A 458 -21.02 11.45 20.04
N TYR A 459 -20.28 10.73 20.89
CA TYR A 459 -20.31 9.26 20.90
C TYR A 459 -21.66 8.68 21.37
N ALA A 460 -22.58 9.49 21.90
CA ALA A 460 -23.92 9.04 22.29
C ALA A 460 -24.70 8.40 21.13
N PHE A 461 -24.41 8.74 19.86
CA PHE A 461 -25.04 8.05 18.73
C PHE A 461 -24.73 6.54 18.71
N MET A 462 -23.61 6.11 19.32
CA MET A 462 -23.25 4.68 19.47
C MET A 462 -24.34 3.92 20.21
N ASN A 463 -25.03 4.55 21.16
CA ASN A 463 -26.18 3.95 21.84
C ASN A 463 -27.29 3.57 20.85
N GLY A 464 -27.51 4.38 19.81
CA GLY A 464 -28.46 4.10 18.73
C GLY A 464 -28.01 3.01 17.75
N LEU A 465 -26.73 2.62 17.78
CA LEU A 465 -26.20 1.46 17.05
C LEU A 465 -26.22 0.16 17.86
N ILE A 466 -26.43 0.26 19.17
CA ILE A 466 -26.45 -0.88 20.10
C ILE A 466 -27.91 -1.25 20.41
N GLN A 467 -28.18 -2.55 20.58
CA GLN A 467 -29.54 -3.04 20.81
C GLN A 467 -30.19 -2.37 22.04
N GLY A 468 -31.40 -1.82 21.84
CA GLY A 468 -32.22 -1.27 22.91
C GLY A 468 -31.83 0.14 23.38
N GLY A 469 -30.81 0.77 22.77
CA GLY A 469 -30.42 2.14 23.12
C GLY A 469 -29.72 2.28 24.48
N ARG A 470 -29.44 1.18 25.18
CA ARG A 470 -28.95 1.17 26.58
C ARG A 470 -27.48 0.77 26.74
N GLY A 471 -26.67 0.92 25.69
CA GLY A 471 -25.22 0.64 25.76
C GLY A 471 -24.85 -0.83 26.01
N TYR A 472 -23.57 -1.11 26.25
CA TYR A 472 -23.09 -2.48 26.49
C TYR A 472 -23.14 -2.84 27.97
N SER A 473 -23.79 -3.95 28.33
CA SER A 473 -23.73 -4.48 29.70
C SER A 473 -22.33 -5.00 30.06
N TYR A 474 -22.04 -5.07 31.36
CA TYR A 474 -20.79 -5.65 31.87
C TYR A 474 -20.53 -7.06 31.32
N ASN A 475 -21.56 -7.89 31.25
CA ASN A 475 -21.44 -9.23 30.69
C ASN A 475 -21.06 -9.22 29.20
N ASN A 476 -21.53 -8.25 28.41
CA ASN A 476 -21.11 -8.13 27.01
C ASN A 476 -19.62 -7.80 26.92
N TRP A 477 -19.17 -6.81 27.71
CA TRP A 477 -17.77 -6.41 27.77
C TRP A 477 -16.86 -7.55 28.28
N LYS A 478 -17.25 -8.24 29.36
CA LYS A 478 -16.51 -9.37 29.92
C LYS A 478 -16.29 -10.47 28.88
N ASN A 479 -17.35 -10.87 28.17
CA ASN A 479 -17.26 -11.87 27.11
C ASN A 479 -16.37 -11.39 25.94
N TYR A 480 -16.45 -10.10 25.59
CA TYR A 480 -15.59 -9.51 24.58
C TYR A 480 -14.13 -9.53 25.02
N ASN A 481 -13.83 -9.14 26.27
CA ASN A 481 -12.46 -9.06 26.78
C ASN A 481 -11.82 -10.45 26.96
N GLN A 482 -12.63 -11.47 27.27
CA GLN A 482 -12.19 -12.87 27.42
C GLN A 482 -12.08 -13.63 26.08
N ARG A 483 -12.37 -12.99 24.94
CA ARG A 483 -12.36 -13.65 23.64
C ARG A 483 -10.95 -14.06 23.21
N GLN A 484 -10.89 -15.04 22.31
CA GLN A 484 -9.68 -15.29 21.53
C GLN A 484 -9.39 -14.08 20.63
N ARG A 485 -8.30 -13.37 20.90
CA ARG A 485 -7.83 -12.26 20.06
C ARG A 485 -7.48 -12.78 18.66
N GLY A 486 -7.65 -11.95 17.64
CA GLY A 486 -7.38 -12.33 16.25
C GLY A 486 -8.57 -12.93 15.48
N LYS A 487 -9.76 -13.02 16.09
CA LYS A 487 -10.99 -13.48 15.41
C LYS A 487 -12.13 -12.46 15.53
N PRO A 488 -13.05 -12.39 14.56
CA PRO A 488 -14.28 -11.62 14.69
C PRO A 488 -15.10 -12.01 15.93
N PHE A 489 -15.70 -11.02 16.60
CA PHE A 489 -16.52 -11.23 17.79
C PHE A 489 -17.98 -10.89 17.52
N TYR A 490 -18.83 -11.90 17.42
CA TYR A 490 -20.27 -11.73 17.19
C TYR A 490 -21.11 -11.72 18.49
N GLY A 491 -20.47 -11.65 19.66
CA GLY A 491 -21.13 -11.71 20.96
C GLY A 491 -21.63 -13.10 21.37
N LYS A 492 -22.08 -13.23 22.63
CA LYS A 492 -22.72 -14.44 23.14
C LYS A 492 -23.94 -14.78 22.26
N ARG A 493 -24.04 -16.04 21.83
CA ARG A 493 -25.07 -16.53 20.89
C ARG A 493 -25.13 -15.74 19.56
N ARG A 494 -23.99 -15.20 19.09
CA ARG A 494 -23.85 -14.54 17.77
C ARG A 494 -24.90 -13.45 17.52
N LYS A 495 -25.19 -12.66 18.54
CA LYS A 495 -26.25 -11.63 18.49
C LYS A 495 -25.94 -10.43 17.60
N TYR A 496 -24.67 -10.23 17.24
CA TYR A 496 -24.19 -9.20 16.31
C TYR A 496 -23.79 -9.79 14.94
N GLY A 497 -23.64 -8.96 13.91
CA GLY A 497 -23.29 -9.36 12.55
C GLY A 497 -24.50 -9.77 11.71
N THR A 498 -24.28 -10.13 10.45
CA THR A 498 -25.32 -10.32 9.41
C THR A 498 -26.41 -11.32 9.79
N TYR A 499 -26.12 -12.30 10.64
CA TYR A 499 -27.08 -13.31 11.10
C TYR A 499 -27.60 -13.06 12.52
N GLY A 500 -27.12 -12.01 13.17
CA GLY A 500 -27.53 -11.64 14.52
C GLY A 500 -28.81 -10.80 14.52
N PRO A 501 -29.70 -10.97 15.51
CA PRO A 501 -30.91 -10.15 15.65
C PRO A 501 -30.62 -8.65 15.72
N TYR A 502 -29.44 -8.24 16.18
CA TYR A 502 -29.13 -6.83 16.40
C TYR A 502 -28.76 -6.09 15.12
N ALA A 503 -28.31 -6.79 14.08
CA ALA A 503 -28.06 -6.16 12.78
C ALA A 503 -29.33 -5.56 12.18
N TYR A 504 -30.52 -6.03 12.58
CA TYR A 504 -31.81 -5.60 12.00
C TYR A 504 -32.81 -5.03 13.02
N SER A 505 -32.38 -4.77 14.27
CA SER A 505 -33.23 -4.19 15.32
C SER A 505 -33.53 -2.71 15.08
N LYS A 506 -34.59 -2.17 15.71
CA LYS A 506 -35.00 -0.75 15.56
C LYS A 506 -33.94 0.17 16.20
N GLY A 507 -33.36 1.07 15.41
CA GLY A 507 -32.32 2.04 15.80
C GLY A 507 -31.72 2.72 14.55
N SER A 508 -30.92 3.79 14.71
CA SER A 508 -30.30 4.52 13.59
C SER A 508 -29.27 3.69 12.82
N ALA A 509 -28.75 2.61 13.40
CA ALA A 509 -27.91 1.59 12.74
C ALA A 509 -28.66 0.31 12.36
N GLY A 510 -29.96 0.24 12.61
CA GLY A 510 -30.74 -0.94 12.26
C GLY A 510 -30.74 -1.13 10.75
N ASN A 511 -30.07 -2.18 10.26
CA ASN A 511 -30.01 -2.51 8.84
C ASN A 511 -31.32 -3.16 8.37
N GLY A 512 -32.40 -3.04 9.14
CA GLY A 512 -33.72 -3.59 8.82
C GLY A 512 -34.36 -2.99 7.57
N ARG A 513 -33.88 -1.82 7.11
CA ARG A 513 -34.28 -1.16 5.84
C ARG A 513 -33.13 -1.10 4.82
N SER A 514 -32.01 -1.77 5.10
CA SER A 514 -30.84 -1.81 4.22
C SER A 514 -31.17 -2.50 2.89
N GLU A 515 -30.37 -2.22 1.87
CA GLU A 515 -30.46 -2.93 0.60
C GLU A 515 -30.20 -4.43 0.79
N HIS A 516 -29.26 -4.79 1.66
CA HIS A 516 -29.03 -6.19 2.02
C HIS A 516 -30.31 -6.86 2.57
N ALA A 517 -31.00 -6.22 3.51
CA ALA A 517 -32.23 -6.76 4.09
C ALA A 517 -33.38 -6.86 3.09
N ARG A 518 -33.47 -5.91 2.14
CA ARG A 518 -34.47 -5.93 1.05
C ARG A 518 -34.23 -7.08 0.07
N ARG A 519 -32.98 -7.38 -0.25
CA ARG A 519 -32.60 -8.47 -1.15
C ARG A 519 -32.66 -9.85 -0.50
N TYR A 520 -32.47 -9.91 0.81
CA TYR A 520 -32.49 -11.16 1.58
C TYR A 520 -33.52 -11.10 2.73
N PRO A 521 -34.82 -10.91 2.43
CA PRO A 521 -35.85 -10.70 3.45
C PRO A 521 -36.00 -11.90 4.38
N ASP A 522 -35.83 -13.13 3.87
CA ASP A 522 -35.90 -14.34 4.69
C ASP A 522 -34.72 -14.45 5.66
N LYS A 523 -33.50 -14.07 5.23
CA LYS A 523 -32.32 -14.05 6.11
C LYS A 523 -32.51 -13.02 7.23
N ALA A 524 -32.98 -11.82 6.89
CA ALA A 524 -33.27 -10.78 7.87
C ALA A 524 -34.40 -11.19 8.85
N LYS A 525 -35.46 -11.85 8.35
CA LYS A 525 -36.57 -12.37 9.17
C LYS A 525 -36.12 -13.47 10.12
N LYS A 526 -35.29 -14.41 9.65
CA LYS A 526 -34.69 -15.47 10.47
C LYS A 526 -33.77 -14.91 11.54
N ALA A 527 -32.86 -14.00 11.18
CA ALA A 527 -31.96 -13.33 12.12
C ALA A 527 -32.72 -12.63 13.27
N ARG A 528 -33.89 -12.03 12.98
CA ARG A 528 -34.76 -11.41 14.00
C ARG A 528 -35.45 -12.39 14.93
N ARG A 529 -35.76 -13.61 14.47
CA ARG A 529 -36.59 -14.61 15.18
C ARG A 529 -35.79 -15.63 15.99
N SER A 530 -34.57 -15.95 15.58
CA SER A 530 -33.76 -17.00 16.20
C SER A 530 -32.27 -16.67 16.10
N GLY A 531 -31.59 -16.58 17.25
CA GLY A 531 -30.13 -16.36 17.35
C GLY A 531 -29.27 -17.57 16.98
N PHE A 532 -29.74 -18.45 16.10
CA PHE A 532 -29.04 -19.66 15.70
C PHE A 532 -29.42 -20.04 14.27
N ASP A 533 -28.57 -19.66 13.32
CA ASP A 533 -28.26 -20.55 12.21
C ASP A 533 -26.86 -20.23 11.66
N ARG A 534 -26.04 -21.25 11.44
CA ARG A 534 -24.92 -21.14 10.49
C ARG A 534 -25.58 -21.36 9.15
N GLY A 535 -26.05 -20.28 8.53
CA GLY A 535 -26.33 -20.32 7.12
C GLY A 535 -25.04 -20.67 6.39
N THR A 536 -24.82 -21.96 6.12
CA THR A 536 -24.00 -22.40 5.00
C THR A 536 -24.50 -21.63 3.80
N THR A 537 -23.61 -20.88 3.16
CA THR A 537 -23.86 -20.21 1.90
C THR A 537 -24.16 -21.30 0.87
N THR A 538 -25.39 -21.78 0.81
CA THR A 538 -25.91 -22.52 -0.35
C THR A 538 -25.78 -21.56 -1.52
N SER A 539 -25.00 -22.00 -2.53
CA SER A 539 -24.46 -21.30 -3.72
C SER A 539 -25.06 -19.92 -4.00
N ILE A 540 -24.23 -18.87 -4.12
CA ILE A 540 -23.46 -18.49 -5.31
C ILE A 540 -22.08 -17.97 -4.84
N ARG A 541 -20.97 -18.70 -5.06
CA ARG A 541 -19.56 -18.38 -4.66
C ARG A 541 -19.15 -18.52 -3.17
N GLY A 542 -19.48 -19.64 -2.53
CA GLY A 542 -19.02 -19.96 -1.18
C GLY A 542 -17.59 -20.51 -1.06
N ALA A 543 -16.56 -19.85 -1.59
CA ALA A 543 -15.15 -20.02 -1.19
C ALA A 543 -14.28 -18.97 -1.89
N GLY A 544 -13.53 -18.17 -1.13
CA GLY A 544 -12.52 -17.25 -1.67
C GLY A 544 -11.45 -17.98 -2.51
N ARG A 545 -10.67 -17.22 -3.27
CA ARG A 545 -9.64 -17.74 -4.21
C ARG A 545 -8.66 -18.77 -3.62
N ALA A 546 -8.50 -18.86 -2.30
CA ALA A 546 -7.59 -19.79 -1.62
C ALA A 546 -7.97 -21.29 -1.72
N SER A 547 -9.14 -21.65 -2.27
CA SER A 547 -9.49 -23.05 -2.57
C SER A 547 -9.40 -23.42 -4.07
N ARG A 548 -8.91 -22.51 -4.93
CA ARG A 548 -8.76 -22.76 -6.37
C ARG A 548 -7.38 -23.35 -6.68
N GLY A 549 -7.14 -24.54 -6.14
CA GLY A 549 -5.96 -25.36 -6.42
C GLY A 549 -6.39 -26.75 -6.85
N ARG A 550 -6.90 -26.87 -8.07
CA ARG A 550 -6.98 -28.08 -8.90
C ARG A 550 -7.64 -27.69 -10.21
N GLY A 551 -6.81 -27.43 -11.23
CA GLY A 551 -7.29 -27.35 -12.60
C GLY A 551 -7.78 -28.74 -13.04
N PRO A 552 -8.80 -28.81 -13.91
CA PRO A 552 -8.88 -29.91 -14.87
C PRO A 552 -7.83 -29.60 -15.95
N ALA A 553 -6.69 -30.27 -15.94
CA ALA A 553 -6.51 -31.54 -16.62
C ALA A 553 -6.89 -31.43 -18.12
N SER A 554 -5.84 -31.53 -18.92
CA SER A 554 -5.87 -31.78 -20.36
C SER A 554 -6.89 -32.84 -20.75
N GLY A 555 -7.61 -32.57 -21.84
CA GLY A 555 -8.24 -33.54 -22.71
C GLY A 555 -8.72 -32.74 -23.92
N GLY A 556 -8.18 -32.88 -25.13
CA GLY A 556 -7.63 -34.07 -25.74
C GLY A 556 -8.69 -34.61 -26.71
N LYS A 557 -8.50 -34.25 -27.99
CA LYS A 557 -9.29 -34.51 -29.20
C LYS A 557 -10.40 -33.52 -29.51
#